data_AF-A0A2J7ZXB9-F1
#
_entry.id   AF-A0A2J7ZXB9-F1
#
_cell.length_a   1.000
_cell.length_b   1.000
_cell.length_c   1.000
_cell.angle_alpha   90.00
_cell.angle_beta   90.00
_cell.angle_gamma   90.00
#
_symmetry.space_group_name_H-M   'P 1'
#
loop_
_entity.id
_entity.type
_entity.pdbx_description
1 polymer ?
#
loop_
_entity_poly.entity_id
_entity_poly.type
_entity_poly.pdbx_seq_one_letter_code
_entity_poly.pdbx_strand_id
1 'polypeptide(L)'
;MTTEKLLTLALRWRPSSPFIQYLALKPHDTAKGADGAGAGLLVSGLPLGADEAAVHDLFGVFGPVSQVVLHPLKLKAVRNFKPY
;
A
#
# COMPACT_ATOMS: atom_id res chain seq x y z
N MET A 1 -8.45 -23.32 8.87
CA MET A 1 -9.02 -21.96 8.65
C MET A 1 -7.89 -20.97 8.78
N THR A 2 -7.38 -20.45 7.65
CA THR A 2 -6.26 -19.51 7.65
C THR A 2 -6.79 -18.13 8.04
N THR A 3 -6.47 -17.65 9.23
CA THR A 3 -6.89 -16.33 9.71
C THR A 3 -6.14 -15.27 8.92
N GLU A 4 -6.77 -14.69 7.90
CA GLU A 4 -6.15 -13.60 7.15
C GLU A 4 -5.95 -12.39 8.07
N LYS A 5 -4.68 -12.03 8.33
CA LYS A 5 -4.35 -10.84 9.12
C LYS A 5 -4.57 -9.59 8.26
N LEU A 6 -5.66 -8.89 8.52
CA LEU A 6 -5.90 -7.55 8.02
C LEU A 6 -5.28 -6.55 8.98
N LEU A 7 -4.43 -5.66 8.46
CA LEU A 7 -3.85 -4.55 9.22
C LEU A 7 -4.57 -3.26 8.83
N THR A 8 -4.70 -2.33 9.76
CA THR A 8 -5.26 -1.00 9.49
C THR A 8 -4.25 0.09 9.77
N LEU A 9 -4.17 1.07 8.88
CA LEU A 9 -3.32 2.25 9.04
C LEU A 9 -4.20 3.50 9.08
N ALA A 10 -4.17 4.21 10.21
CA ALA A 10 -4.79 5.51 10.34
C ALA A 10 -3.96 6.56 9.58
N LEU A 11 -4.60 7.27 8.65
CA LEU A 11 -3.99 8.28 7.80
C LEU A 11 -4.80 9.56 7.85
N ARG A 12 -4.12 10.67 8.12
CA ARG A 12 -4.65 12.01 7.89
C ARG A 12 -3.97 12.59 6.66
N TRP A 13 -4.61 12.43 5.50
CA TRP A 13 -4.02 12.76 4.20
C TRP A 13 -3.68 14.24 4.03
N ARG A 14 -4.53 15.12 4.54
CA ARG A 14 -4.32 16.58 4.53
C ARG A 14 -4.32 17.11 5.95
N PRO A 15 -3.43 18.06 6.31
CA PRO A 15 -3.43 18.68 7.62
C PRO A 15 -4.78 19.31 7.98
N SER A 16 -5.49 19.83 6.97
CA SER A 16 -6.82 20.44 7.08
C SER A 16 -7.98 19.44 7.08
N SER A 17 -7.73 18.13 6.92
CA SER A 17 -8.78 17.13 6.99
C SER A 17 -9.24 16.96 8.44
N PRO A 18 -10.53 17.19 8.76
CA PRO A 18 -11.06 16.95 10.11
C PRO A 18 -11.23 15.45 10.41
N PHE A 19 -11.09 14.58 9.40
CA PHE A 19 -11.27 13.14 9.52
C PHE A 19 -9.95 12.38 9.37
N ILE A 20 -9.85 11.28 10.12
CA ILE A 20 -8.84 10.23 9.94
C ILE A 20 -9.43 9.19 9.00
N GLN A 21 -8.71 8.89 7.92
CA GLN A 21 -9.03 7.81 7.01
C GLN A 21 -8.29 6.55 7.45
N TYR A 22 -8.92 5.39 7.35
CA TYR A 22 -8.27 4.11 7.63
C TYR A 22 -7.99 3.38 6.33
N LEU A 23 -6.72 3.05 6.11
CA LEU A 23 -6.28 2.17 5.05
C LEU A 23 -6.28 0.74 5.55
N ALA A 24 -6.75 -0.19 4.74
CA ALA A 24 -6.70 -1.62 5.04
C ALA A 24 -5.54 -2.25 4.26
N LEU A 25 -4.60 -2.87 4.97
CA LEU A 25 -3.43 -3.51 4.42
C LEU A 25 -3.55 -5.01 4.58
N LYS A 26 -3.31 -5.72 3.48
CA LYS A 26 -3.26 -7.17 3.44
C LYS A 26 -1.93 -7.61 2.85
N PRO A 27 -1.19 -8.53 3.49
CA PRO A 27 -0.03 -9.16 2.85
C PRO A 27 -0.45 -9.80 1.53
N HIS A 28 0.30 -9.50 0.48
CA HIS A 28 0.12 -10.05 -0.84
C HIS A 28 1.37 -10.83 -1.21
N ASP A 29 1.28 -12.15 -1.18
CA ASP A 29 2.38 -13.00 -1.61
C ASP A 29 2.42 -12.98 -3.15
N THR A 30 3.29 -12.15 -3.71
CA THR A 30 3.53 -12.04 -5.16
C THR A 30 4.44 -13.17 -5.63
N ALA A 31 4.14 -14.40 -5.23
CA ALA A 31 4.79 -15.61 -5.73
C ALA A 31 4.23 -16.00 -7.12
N LYS A 32 4.45 -15.16 -8.14
CA LYS A 32 4.51 -15.52 -9.58
C LYS A 32 4.51 -14.25 -10.45
N GLY A 33 5.69 -13.87 -10.94
CA GLY A 33 5.82 -13.01 -12.12
C GLY A 33 6.70 -11.77 -11.92
N ALA A 34 7.87 -11.81 -12.56
CA ALA A 34 8.85 -10.73 -12.76
C ALA A 34 9.69 -10.29 -11.53
N ASP A 35 10.89 -10.85 -11.47
CA ASP A 35 12.12 -10.26 -10.93
C ASP A 35 12.08 -9.62 -9.53
N GLY A 36 12.04 -10.48 -8.52
CA GLY A 36 12.49 -10.15 -7.16
C GLY A 36 11.51 -10.63 -6.10
N ALA A 37 11.94 -11.61 -5.31
CA ALA A 37 11.24 -12.08 -4.13
C ALA A 37 11.11 -10.93 -3.10
N GLY A 38 10.01 -10.17 -3.18
CA GLY A 38 9.68 -9.10 -2.25
C GLY A 38 8.28 -9.35 -1.67
N ALA A 39 8.12 -9.09 -0.37
CA ALA A 39 6.81 -9.15 0.26
C ALA A 39 5.92 -8.03 -0.31
N GLY A 40 4.85 -8.42 -1.00
CA GLY A 40 3.80 -7.53 -1.50
C GLY A 40 2.90 -7.04 -0.37
N LEU A 41 2.46 -5.78 -0.39
CA LEU A 41 1.31 -5.32 0.39
C LEU A 41 0.20 -4.85 -0.54
N LEU A 42 -1.01 -5.36 -0.34
CA LEU A 42 -2.22 -4.86 -0.95
C LEU A 42 -2.83 -3.81 -0.03
N VAL A 43 -2.91 -2.57 -0.51
CA VAL A 43 -3.43 -1.43 0.26
C VAL A 43 -4.79 -1.01 -0.30
N SER A 44 -5.81 -1.01 0.54
CA SER A 44 -7.17 -0.56 0.20
C SER A 44 -7.57 0.69 0.96
N GLY A 45 -8.45 1.50 0.36
CA GLY A 45 -8.97 2.72 0.97
C GLY A 45 -8.12 3.97 0.74
N LEU A 46 -7.26 3.96 -0.29
CA LEU A 46 -6.45 5.12 -0.66
C LEU A 46 -7.33 6.38 -0.84
N PRO A 47 -6.82 7.57 -0.47
CA PRO A 47 -7.52 8.83 -0.70
C PRO A 47 -7.90 9.01 -2.17
N LEU A 48 -9.07 9.60 -2.42
CA LEU A 48 -9.49 9.93 -3.78
C LEU A 48 -8.45 10.86 -4.43
N GLY A 49 -7.94 10.46 -5.59
CA GLY A 49 -6.93 11.23 -6.31
C GLY A 49 -5.49 10.94 -5.89
N ALA A 50 -5.24 10.00 -4.97
CA ALA A 50 -3.89 9.49 -4.74
C ALA A 50 -3.33 8.88 -6.04
N ASP A 51 -2.17 9.37 -6.44
CA ASP A 51 -1.38 8.85 -7.55
C ASP A 51 -0.18 8.04 -7.03
N GLU A 52 0.65 7.56 -7.95
CA GLU A 52 1.81 6.73 -7.63
C GLU A 52 2.82 7.47 -6.73
N ALA A 53 3.06 8.75 -6.99
CA ALA A 53 3.96 9.58 -6.18
C ALA A 53 3.44 9.73 -4.75
N ALA A 54 2.14 9.99 -4.61
CA ALA A 54 1.47 10.07 -3.31
C ALA A 54 1.59 8.76 -2.51
N VAL A 55 1.46 7.60 -3.16
CA VAL A 55 1.64 6.30 -2.51
C VAL A 55 3.11 6.06 -2.14
N HIS A 56 4.05 6.45 -3.01
CA HIS A 56 5.48 6.42 -2.71
C HIS A 56 5.82 7.23 -1.46
N ASP A 57 5.34 8.48 -1.37
CA ASP A 57 5.60 9.35 -0.22
C ASP A 57 4.99 8.80 1.07
N LEU A 58 3.73 8.32 1.00
CA LEU A 58 3.02 7.76 2.14
C LEU A 58 3.74 6.56 2.75
N PHE A 59 4.31 5.70 1.89
CA PHE A 59 4.91 4.44 2.31
C PHE A 59 6.43 4.49 2.42
N GLY A 60 7.08 5.51 1.84
CA GLY A 60 8.53 5.71 1.87
C GLY A 60 9.09 5.87 3.28
N VAL A 61 8.28 6.36 4.22
CA VAL A 61 8.65 6.44 5.64
C VAL A 61 8.95 5.08 6.28
N PHE A 62 8.42 3.98 5.73
CA PHE A 62 8.66 2.62 6.21
C PHE A 62 9.82 1.92 5.48
N GLY A 63 10.41 2.55 4.47
CA GLY A 63 11.49 1.99 3.66
C GLY A 63 11.30 2.20 2.15
N PRO A 64 12.31 1.86 1.33
CA PRO A 64 12.25 2.04 -0.11
C PRO A 64 11.08 1.25 -0.72
N VAL A 65 10.24 1.95 -1.47
CA VAL A 65 9.16 1.37 -2.26
C VAL A 65 9.73 1.03 -3.63
N SER A 66 9.73 -0.25 -4.03
CA SER A 66 10.34 -0.64 -5.31
C SER A 66 9.36 -0.58 -6.48
N GLN A 67 8.06 -0.73 -6.21
CA GLN A 67 7.01 -0.73 -7.23
C GLN A 67 5.68 -0.35 -6.59
N VAL A 68 4.87 0.40 -7.31
CA VAL A 68 3.47 0.69 -6.98
C VAL A 68 2.62 0.34 -8.19
N VAL A 69 1.68 -0.58 -8.03
CA VAL A 69 0.73 -0.93 -9.09
C VAL A 69 -0.66 -0.46 -8.67
N LEU A 70 -1.16 0.62 -9.28
CA LEU A 70 -2.51 1.12 -9.04
C LEU A 70 -3.52 0.36 -9.89
N HIS A 71 -4.52 -0.27 -9.24
CA HIS A 71 -5.65 -0.85 -9.94
C HIS A 71 -6.43 0.25 -10.71
N PRO A 72 -7.09 -0.04 -11.85
CA PRO A 72 -7.85 0.95 -12.64
C PRO A 72 -8.91 1.75 -11.85
N LEU A 73 -9.42 1.18 -10.76
CA LEU A 73 -10.34 1.83 -9.83
C LEU A 73 -9.63 2.70 -8.76
N LYS A 74 -8.30 2.80 -8.79
CA LYS A 74 -7.41 3.45 -7.81
C LYS A 74 -7.52 2.93 -6.36
N LEU A 75 -8.12 1.75 -6.16
CA LEU A 75 -8.44 1.22 -4.84
C LEU A 75 -7.39 0.24 -4.28
N LYS A 76 -6.36 -0.13 -5.05
CA LYS A 76 -5.37 -1.13 -4.65
C LYS A 76 -3.98 -0.74 -5.14
N ALA A 77 -2.99 -0.76 -4.25
CA ALA A 77 -1.56 -0.70 -4.57
C ALA A 77 -0.89 -2.00 -4.14
N VAL A 78 -0.01 -2.58 -4.99
CA VAL A 78 0.91 -3.65 -4.62
C VAL A 78 2.28 -3.05 -4.37
N ARG A 79 2.83 -3.26 -3.17
CA ARG A 79 4.16 -2.76 -2.75
C ARG A 79 5.14 -3.89 -2.56
N ASN A 80 6.22 -3.92 -3.33
CA ASN A 80 7.36 -4.79 -3.07
C ASN A 80 8.41 -4.04 -2.22
N PHE A 81 8.93 -4.70 -1.19
CA PHE A 81 10.08 -4.23 -0.41
C PHE A 81 11.34 -4.97 -0.89
N LYS A 82 12.45 -4.25 -1.08
CA LYS A 82 13.76 -4.86 -1.23
C LYS A 82 14.34 -5.19 0.16
N PRO A 83 14.75 -6.44 0.45
CA PRO A 83 15.62 -6.71 1.58
C PRO A 83 17.00 -6.06 1.33
N TYR A 84 17.62 -5.56 2.40
CA TYR A 84 19.02 -5.13 2.39
C TYR A 84 19.95 -6.31 2.13
#